data_AF-A0A401LR84-F1
#
_entry.id   AF-A0A401LR84-F1
#
_cell.length_a   1.000
_cell.length_b   1.000
_cell.length_c   1.000
_cell.angle_alpha   90.00
_cell.angle_beta   90.00
_cell.angle_gamma   90.00
#
_symmetry.space_group_name_H-M   'P 1'
#
loop_
_entity.id
_entity.type
_entity.pdbx_description
1 polymer ?
#
loop_
_entity_poly.entity_id
_entity_poly.type
_entity_poly.pdbx_seq_one_letter_code
_entity_poly.pdbx_strand_id
1 'polypeptide(L)'
;MKNKIKFKIGEFSKLCQVTVKTLRYYEEVGLLVPVEMDEWTGYRYDNISQLRRMNRIVCLKQLGFSLEEIGELLEDGRSYPNPDQLKRKVESCKQ
;
A
#
# COMPACT_ATOMS: atom_id res chain seq x y z
N MET A 1 -11.75 -17.18 -16.35
CA MET A 1 -11.95 -16.57 -15.01
C MET A 1 -10.69 -16.77 -14.20
N LYS A 2 -9.93 -15.71 -13.86
CA LYS A 2 -8.74 -15.85 -13.01
C LYS A 2 -9.20 -15.96 -11.56
N ASN A 3 -9.05 -17.15 -10.96
CA ASN A 3 -9.30 -17.35 -9.55
C ASN A 3 -8.32 -16.46 -8.76
N LYS A 4 -8.79 -15.38 -8.12
CA LYS A 4 -7.93 -14.52 -7.30
C LYS A 4 -7.88 -15.12 -5.89
N ILE A 5 -6.69 -15.51 -5.45
CA ILE A 5 -6.47 -15.95 -4.07
C ILE A 5 -6.81 -14.77 -3.15
N LYS A 6 -7.79 -14.96 -2.28
CA LYS A 6 -8.27 -13.99 -1.29
C LYS A 6 -7.63 -14.26 0.06
N PHE A 7 -7.34 -13.20 0.80
CA PHE A 7 -6.75 -13.24 2.12
C PHE A 7 -7.60 -12.41 3.08
N LYS A 8 -7.83 -12.90 4.29
CA LYS A 8 -8.29 -12.05 5.39
C LYS A 8 -7.16 -11.09 5.76
N ILE A 9 -7.50 -9.94 6.35
CA ILE A 9 -6.52 -8.91 6.74
C ILE A 9 -5.35 -9.45 7.58
N GLY A 10 -5.60 -10.44 8.46
CA GLY A 10 -4.54 -11.07 9.27
C GLY A 10 -3.62 -12.01 8.50
N GLU A 11 -4.10 -12.62 7.41
CA GLU A 11 -3.27 -13.42 6.50
C GLU A 11 -2.46 -12.49 5.60
N PHE A 12 -3.10 -11.43 5.10
CA PHE A 12 -2.46 -10.43 4.27
C PHE A 12 -1.38 -9.64 5.02
N SER A 13 -1.58 -9.33 6.30
CA SER A 13 -0.58 -8.64 7.13
C SER A 13 0.70 -9.45 7.27
N LYS A 14 0.58 -10.78 7.43
CA LYS A 14 1.73 -11.69 7.48
C LYS A 14 2.48 -11.73 6.15
N LEU A 15 1.74 -11.79 5.03
CA LEU A 15 2.32 -11.78 3.69
C LEU A 15 3.12 -10.49 3.43
N CYS A 16 2.59 -9.35 3.89
CA CYS A 16 3.19 -8.03 3.70
C CYS A 16 4.20 -7.65 4.79
N GLN A 17 4.40 -8.50 5.79
CA GLN A 17 5.29 -8.27 6.94
C GLN A 17 4.98 -6.95 7.69
N VAL A 18 3.70 -6.63 7.84
CA VAL A 18 3.22 -5.47 8.59
C VAL A 18 2.17 -5.90 9.60
N THR A 19 1.88 -5.03 10.57
CA THR A 19 0.81 -5.30 11.53
C THR A 19 -0.56 -5.11 10.88
N VAL A 20 -1.59 -5.78 11.42
CA VAL A 20 -2.99 -5.50 11.03
C VAL A 20 -3.36 -4.03 11.26
N LYS A 21 -2.84 -3.41 12.33
CA LYS A 21 -3.05 -1.99 12.62
C LYS A 21 -2.50 -1.11 11.49
N THR A 22 -1.32 -1.45 10.96
CA THR A 22 -0.71 -0.74 9.83
C THR A 22 -1.56 -0.84 8.57
N LEU A 23 -2.09 -2.03 8.24
CA LEU A 23 -2.99 -2.18 7.09
C LEU A 23 -4.25 -1.34 7.25
N ARG A 24 -4.91 -1.40 8.42
CA ARG A 24 -6.08 -0.58 8.70
C ARG A 24 -5.81 0.91 8.58
N TYR A 25 -4.65 1.35 9.06
CA TYR A 25 -4.25 2.74 8.93
C TYR A 25 -4.05 3.14 7.46
N TYR A 26 -3.43 2.29 6.64
CA TYR A 26 -3.29 2.54 5.20
C TYR A 26 -4.63 2.51 4.45
N GLU A 27 -5.59 1.71 4.89
CA GLU A 27 -6.98 1.78 4.42
C GLU A 27 -7.64 3.12 4.78
N GLU A 28 -7.50 3.55 6.02
CA GLU A 28 -8.10 4.79 6.54
C GLU A 28 -7.58 6.03 5.79
N VAL A 29 -6.28 6.09 5.50
CA VAL A 29 -5.69 7.19 4.71
C VAL A 29 -5.81 7.00 3.19
N GLY A 30 -6.57 6.01 2.73
CA GLY A 30 -6.82 5.77 1.30
C GLY A 30 -5.63 5.24 0.49
N LEU A 31 -4.51 4.90 1.15
CA LEU A 31 -3.32 4.37 0.48
C LEU A 31 -3.51 2.94 -0.01
N LEU A 32 -4.37 2.15 0.62
CA LEU A 32 -4.67 0.78 0.22
C LEU A 32 -6.16 0.52 0.41
N VAL A 33 -6.88 0.14 -0.64
CA VAL A 33 -8.32 -0.17 -0.52
C VAL A 33 -8.52 -1.68 -0.64
N PRO A 34 -9.38 -2.32 0.17
CA PRO A 34 -9.70 -3.74 0.04
C PRO A 34 -10.27 -4.01 -1.35
N VAL A 35 -9.93 -5.17 -1.93
CA VAL A 35 -10.39 -5.47 -3.31
C VAL A 35 -11.83 -5.95 -3.33
N GLU A 36 -12.30 -6.53 -2.23
CA GLU A 36 -13.65 -7.05 -2.16
C GLU A 36 -14.22 -6.93 -0.75
N MET A 37 -15.51 -6.61 -0.68
CA MET A 37 -16.31 -6.78 0.51
C MET A 37 -17.42 -7.77 0.18
N ASP A 38 -17.53 -8.81 1.00
CA ASP A 38 -18.63 -9.76 0.92
C ASP A 38 -19.93 -9.08 1.32
N GLU A 39 -20.91 -9.08 0.43
CA GLU A 39 -22.15 -8.30 0.57
C GLU A 39 -23.07 -8.84 1.68
N TRP A 40 -22.97 -10.14 2.00
CA TRP A 40 -23.86 -10.79 2.97
C TRP A 40 -23.30 -10.76 4.39
N THR A 41 -21.99 -10.87 4.54
CA THR A 41 -21.31 -10.97 5.84
C THR A 41 -20.55 -9.70 6.21
N GLY A 42 -20.31 -8.80 5.26
CA GLY A 42 -19.48 -7.61 5.44
C GLY A 42 -17.98 -7.92 5.59
N TYR A 43 -17.56 -9.18 5.40
CA TYR A 43 -16.14 -9.54 5.47
C TYR A 43 -15.36 -8.90 4.33
N ARG A 44 -14.19 -8.35 4.68
CA ARG A 44 -13.26 -7.76 3.72
C ARG A 44 -12.20 -8.76 3.31
N TYR A 45 -11.85 -8.73 2.03
CA TYR A 45 -10.80 -9.57 1.46
C TYR A 45 -9.79 -8.74 0.69
N ASP A 46 -8.53 -8.98 1.01
CA ASP A 46 -7.39 -8.55 0.20
C ASP A 46 -7.01 -9.66 -0.78
N ASN A 47 -6.21 -9.35 -1.79
CA ASN A 47 -5.66 -10.37 -2.69
C ASN A 47 -4.22 -10.06 -3.11
N ILE A 48 -3.62 -11.04 -3.78
CA ILE A 48 -2.22 -10.98 -4.22
C ILE A 48 -1.89 -9.79 -5.14
N SER A 49 -2.88 -9.24 -5.85
CA SER A 49 -2.64 -8.10 -6.75
C SER A 49 -2.30 -6.80 -6.01
N GLN A 50 -2.71 -6.68 -4.74
CA GLN A 50 -2.34 -5.56 -3.87
C GLN A 50 -0.91 -5.65 -3.33
N LEU A 51 -0.28 -6.83 -3.34
CA LEU A 51 1.06 -7.03 -2.75
C LEU A 51 2.11 -6.10 -3.39
N ARG A 52 2.01 -5.86 -4.70
CA ARG A 52 2.91 -4.94 -5.41
C ARG A 52 2.77 -3.51 -4.90
N ARG A 53 1.54 -3.04 -4.64
CA ARG A 53 1.28 -1.71 -4.08
C ARG A 53 1.78 -1.64 -2.64
N MET A 54 1.52 -2.67 -1.84
CA MET A 54 1.97 -2.76 -0.45
C MET A 54 3.50 -2.70 -0.34
N ASN A 55 4.22 -3.48 -1.13
CA ASN A 55 5.70 -3.45 -1.13
C ASN A 55 6.26 -2.07 -1.47
N ARG A 56 5.61 -1.30 -2.34
CA ARG A 56 6.02 0.09 -2.63
C ARG A 56 5.79 1.01 -1.45
N ILE A 57 4.64 0.92 -0.79
CA ILE A 57 4.33 1.73 0.40
C ILE A 57 5.37 1.44 1.49
N VAL A 58 5.67 0.16 1.77
CA VAL A 58 6.69 -0.22 2.77
C VAL A 58 8.06 0.33 2.39
N CYS A 59 8.50 0.14 1.15
CA CYS A 59 9.80 0.61 0.68
C CYS A 59 9.93 2.14 0.78
N LEU A 60 8.95 2.89 0.29
CA LEU A 60 8.96 4.35 0.39
C LEU A 60 8.91 4.83 1.84
N LYS A 61 8.15 4.15 2.71
CA LYS A 61 8.13 4.49 4.13
C LYS A 61 9.49 4.29 4.80
N GLN A 62 10.21 3.21 4.44
CA GLN A 62 11.57 2.95 4.90
C GLN A 62 12.58 3.98 4.37
N LEU A 63 12.34 4.54 3.17
CA LEU A 63 13.12 5.64 2.60
C LEU A 63 12.78 7.01 3.20
N GLY A 64 11.92 7.06 4.23
CA GLY A 64 11.61 8.28 4.97
C GLY A 64 10.50 9.14 4.38
N PHE A 65 9.76 8.65 3.38
CA PHE A 65 8.60 9.36 2.86
C PHE A 65 7.44 9.38 3.88
N SER A 66 6.72 10.49 3.94
CA SER A 66 5.45 10.60 4.64
C SER A 66 4.36 9.82 3.90
N LEU A 67 3.22 9.54 4.54
CA LEU A 67 2.16 8.79 3.87
C LEU A 67 1.47 9.63 2.79
N GLU A 68 1.41 10.94 3.01
CA GLU A 68 0.93 11.93 2.05
C GLU A 68 1.82 11.93 0.80
N GLU A 69 3.15 12.04 0.97
CA GLU A 69 4.10 11.95 -0.15
C GLU A 69 3.98 10.62 -0.90
N ILE A 70 3.76 9.51 -0.18
CA ILE A 70 3.55 8.19 -0.79
C ILE A 70 2.25 8.15 -1.60
N GLY A 71 1.19 8.83 -1.14
CA GLY A 71 -0.07 8.96 -1.87
C GLY A 71 0.14 9.63 -3.22
N GLU A 72 0.78 10.80 -3.21
CA GLU A 72 1.11 11.56 -4.42
C GLU A 72 1.98 10.75 -5.40
N LEU A 73 2.96 9.97 -4.87
CA LEU A 73 3.83 9.13 -5.69
C LEU A 73 3.09 7.98 -6.39
N LEU A 74 1.94 7.55 -5.82
CA LEU A 74 1.18 6.39 -6.26
C LEU A 74 -0.12 6.74 -7.00
N GLU A 75 -0.48 8.02 -7.12
CA GLU A 75 -1.76 8.51 -7.64
C GLU A 75 -1.98 8.18 -9.13
N ASP A 76 -0.91 8.10 -9.93
CA ASP A 76 -1.02 7.97 -11.39
C ASP A 76 -1.00 6.53 -11.92
N GLY A 77 -1.19 5.52 -11.06
CA GLY A 77 -1.05 4.11 -11.46
C GLY A 77 0.35 3.77 -11.99
N ARG A 78 1.33 4.66 -11.77
CA ARG A 78 2.69 4.51 -12.26
C ARG A 78 3.33 3.26 -11.69
N SER A 79 4.16 2.63 -12.50
CA SER A 79 4.91 1.45 -12.07
C SER A 79 6.08 1.80 -11.13
N TYR A 80 6.44 3.08 -11.05
CA TYR A 80 7.60 3.59 -10.32
C TYR A 80 7.30 5.00 -9.78
N PRO A 81 7.93 5.42 -8.67
CA PRO A 81 7.76 6.76 -8.13
C PRO A 81 8.29 7.83 -9.11
N ASN A 82 7.72 9.05 -9.09
CA ASN A 82 8.17 10.15 -9.93
C ASN A 82 9.64 10.53 -9.61
N PRO A 83 10.58 10.51 -10.58
CA PRO A 83 11.97 10.86 -10.36
C PRO A 83 12.20 12.24 -9.74
N ASP A 84 11.35 13.23 -10.04
CA ASP A 84 11.51 14.58 -9.51
C ASP A 84 11.16 14.64 -8.01
N GLN A 85 10.13 13.91 -7.59
CA GLN A 85 9.80 13.75 -6.17
C GLN A 85 10.92 12.99 -5.42
N LEU A 86 11.53 11.98 -6.05
CA LEU A 86 12.67 11.27 -5.46
C LEU A 86 13.89 12.20 -5.28
N LYS A 87 14.22 13.01 -6.30
CA LYS A 87 15.32 13.99 -6.22
C LYS A 87 15.11 14.97 -5.07
N ARG A 88 13.91 15.55 -4.96
CA ARG A 88 13.56 16.47 -3.85
C ARG A 88 13.78 15.83 -2.48
N LYS A 89 13.42 14.55 -2.31
CA LYS A 89 13.66 13.83 -1.06
C LYS A 89 15.15 13.67 -0.77
N VAL A 90 15.94 13.26 -1.76
CA VAL A 90 17.40 13.12 -1.63
C VAL A 90 18.06 14.46 -1.28
N GLU A 91 17.58 15.56 -1.86
CA GLU A 91 18.04 16.92 -1.53
C GLU A 91 17.69 17.32 -0.10
N SER A 92 16.47 17.02 0.37
CA SER A 92 16.06 17.31 1.76
C SER A 92 16.86 16.54 2.81
N CYS A 93 17.44 15.38 2.45
CA CYS A 93 18.27 14.58 3.36
C CYS A 93 19.73 15.07 3.45
N LYS A 94 20.16 16.00 2.59
CA LYS A 94 21.54 16.54 2.55
C LYS A 94 21.70 17.84 3.36
N GLN A 95 20.62 18.34 3.94
CA GLN A 95 20.60 19.47 4.86
C GLN A 95 20.67 18.95 6.30
#